data_AF-A0A352VRS0-F1
#
_entry.id   AF-A0A352VRS0-F1
#
_cell.length_a   1.000
_cell.length_b   1.000
_cell.length_c   1.000
_cell.angle_alpha   90.00
_cell.angle_beta   90.00
_cell.angle_gamma   90.00
#
_symmetry.space_group_name_H-M   'P 1'
#
loop_
_entity.id
_entity.type
_entity.pdbx_description
1 polymer ?
#
loop_
_entity_poly.entity_id
_entity_poly.type
_entity_poly.pdbx_seq_one_letter_code
_entity_poly.pdbx_strand_id
1 'polypeptide(L)' 'MGFLINTEPVPGGRASGSLAWAGLYNTYFWVDPAEDVAGVLLTQILPFNDGAVSELLGEFERAVYRHIDGVSR' A
#
# COMPACT_ATOMS: atom_id res chain seq x y z
N MET A 1 -5.53 8.54 14.62
CA MET A 1 -6.97 8.30 14.38
C MET A 1 -7.29 8.73 12.97
N GLY A 2 -7.75 7.82 12.10
CA GLY A 2 -8.08 8.12 10.70
C GLY A 2 -7.59 7.09 9.66
N PHE A 3 -6.72 6.15 10.05
CA PHE A 3 -6.12 5.17 9.14
C PHE A 3 -6.53 3.74 9.51
N LEU A 4 -6.55 2.86 8.50
CA LEU A 4 -6.42 1.42 8.69
C LEU A 4 -5.00 1.14 9.20
N ILE A 5 -4.87 0.27 10.20
CA ILE A 5 -3.57 -0.12 10.76
C ILE A 5 -3.42 -1.62 10.56
N ASN A 6 -2.32 -2.04 9.93
CA ASN A 6 -1.97 -3.45 9.88
C ASN A 6 -1.44 -3.89 11.26
N THR A 7 -2.15 -4.78 11.96
CA THR A 7 -1.69 -5.33 13.25
C THR A 7 -0.65 -6.43 13.06
N GLU A 8 -0.59 -7.03 11.88
CA GLU A 8 0.34 -8.07 11.48
C GLU A 8 1.07 -7.66 10.19
N PRO A 9 2.30 -8.15 9.95
CA PRO A 9 3.00 -7.86 8.70
C PRO A 9 2.30 -8.54 7.51
N VAL A 10 2.33 -7.88 6.36
CA VAL A 10 1.91 -8.44 5.07
C VAL A 10 3.09 -9.18 4.46
N PRO A 11 2.96 -10.48 4.11
CA PRO A 11 4.05 -11.23 3.50
C PRO A 11 4.59 -10.55 2.23
N GLY A 12 5.88 -10.19 2.23
CA GLY A 12 6.55 -9.50 1.12
C GLY A 12 6.06 -8.08 0.89
N GLY A 13 5.52 -7.42 1.92
CA GLY A 13 4.99 -6.07 1.85
C GLY A 13 5.06 -5.38 3.21
N ARG A 14 4.03 -4.57 3.49
CA ARG A 14 3.96 -3.67 4.64
C ARG A 14 4.17 -4.35 6.00
N ALA A 15 4.98 -3.74 6.87
CA ALA A 15 5.21 -4.19 8.23
C ALA A 15 3.98 -3.99 9.15
N SER A 16 4.02 -4.65 10.31
CA SER A 16 3.07 -4.37 11.40
C SER A 16 3.23 -2.92 11.87
N GLY A 17 2.11 -2.26 12.16
CA GLY A 17 2.05 -0.84 12.51
C GLY A 17 1.97 0.11 11.31
N SER A 18 2.06 -0.40 10.08
CA SER A 18 1.84 0.42 8.88
C SER A 18 0.40 0.96 8.81
N LEU A 19 0.28 2.17 8.27
CA LEU A 19 -0.95 2.94 8.14
C LEU A 19 -1.42 2.91 6.69
N ALA A 20 -2.72 2.84 6.44
CA ALA A 20 -3.29 2.92 5.10
C ALA A 20 -4.65 3.58 5.07
N TRP A 21 -5.06 4.00 3.87
CA TRP A 21 -6.40 4.52 3.61
C TRP A 21 -6.81 4.28 2.16
N ALA A 22 -8.13 4.22 1.92
CA ALA A 22 -8.72 4.02 0.60
C ALA A 22 -9.80 5.07 0.33
N GLY A 23 -9.73 5.69 -0.84
CA GLY A 23 -10.62 6.73 -1.30
C GLY A 23 -11.51 6.30 -2.45
N LEU A 24 -12.64 7.00 -2.57
CA LEU A 24 -13.77 6.61 -3.41
C LEU A 24 -13.39 6.33 -4.88
N TYR A 25 -12.48 7.13 -5.45
CA TYR A 25 -12.04 6.98 -6.83
C TYR A 25 -10.95 5.90 -7.02
N ASN A 26 -10.96 4.85 -6.20
CA ASN A 26 -9.90 3.84 -6.11
C ASN A 26 -8.52 4.50 -5.94
N THR A 27 -8.43 5.44 -4.99
CA THR A 27 -7.17 6.08 -4.58
C THR A 27 -6.69 5.44 -3.28
N TYR A 28 -5.42 5.08 -3.16
CA TYR A 28 -4.88 4.41 -1.99
C TYR A 28 -3.59 5.10 -1.56
N PHE A 29 -3.35 5.17 -0.26
CA PHE A 29 -2.01 5.49 0.25
C PHE A 29 -1.68 4.58 1.43
N TRP A 30 -0.38 4.42 1.66
CA TRP A 30 0.14 3.78 2.86
C TRP A 30 1.40 4.48 3.35
N VAL A 31 1.67 4.31 4.64
CA VAL A 31 2.88 4.76 5.32
C VAL A 31 3.38 3.60 6.17
N ASP A 32 4.62 3.20 5.97
CA ASP A 32 5.28 2.14 6.73
C ASP A 32 6.52 2.72 7.43
N PRO A 33 6.38 3.14 8.69
CA PRO A 33 7.49 3.73 9.44
C PRO A 33 8.63 2.76 9.74
N ALA A 34 8.37 1.45 9.75
CA ALA A 34 9.40 0.45 10.05
C ALA A 34 10.39 0.30 8.89
N GLU A 35 9.88 0.41 7.66
CA GLU A 35 10.64 0.27 6.42
C GLU A 35 11.01 1.63 5.78
N ASP A 36 10.73 2.73 6.49
CA ASP A 36 10.95 4.13 6.05
C ASP A 36 10.42 4.41 4.63
N VAL A 37 9.22 3.90 4.33
CA VAL A 37 8.60 4.01 3.01
C VAL A 37 7.15 4.46 3.09
N ALA A 38 6.73 5.27 2.13
CA ALA A 38 5.34 5.63 1.91
C ALA A 38 5.00 5.49 0.42
N GLY A 39 3.75 5.19 0.12
CA GLY A 39 3.28 5.05 -1.25
C GLY A 39 1.90 5.64 -1.45
N VAL A 40 1.64 6.05 -2.69
CA VAL A 40 0.36 6.59 -3.12
C VAL A 40 0.03 6.08 -4.52
N LEU A 41 -1.18 5.55 -4.68
CA LEU A 41 -1.77 5.17 -5.96
C LEU A 41 -3.02 6.00 -6.17
N LEU A 42 -2.99 6.90 -7.16
CA LEU A 42 -4.11 7.76 -7.49
C LEU A 42 -4.72 7.34 -8.82
N THR A 43 -5.97 6.89 -8.80
CA THR A 43 -6.75 6.67 -10.02
C THR A 43 -7.97 7.57 -10.03
N GLN A 44 -8.73 7.57 -11.12
CA GLN A 44 -10.00 8.30 -11.29
C GLN A 44 -11.09 7.31 -11.72
N ILE A 45 -11.12 6.13 -11.11
CA ILE A 45 -11.95 5.00 -11.52
C ILE A 45 -13.11 4.82 -10.55
N LEU A 46 -14.30 4.54 -11.10
CA LEU A 46 -15.50 4.15 -10.38
C LEU A 46 -16.15 2.92 -11.05
N PRO A 47 -16.90 2.10 -10.30
CA PRO A 47 -17.20 2.22 -8.87
C PRO A 47 -15.98 1.96 -7.97
N PHE A 48 -16.08 2.34 -6.69
CA PHE A 48 -15.08 1.98 -5.68
C PHE A 48 -14.96 0.45 -5.58
N ASN A 49 -13.78 -0.03 -5.16
CA ASN A 49 -13.45 -1.44 -5.07
C ASN A 49 -13.42 -2.13 -6.45
N ASP A 50 -12.82 -1.44 -7.42
CA ASP A 50 -12.55 -2.00 -8.73
C ASP A 50 -11.48 -3.11 -8.63
N GLY A 51 -11.75 -4.25 -9.27
CA GLY A 51 -10.89 -5.44 -9.18
C GLY A 51 -9.53 -5.25 -9.83
N ALA A 52 -9.47 -4.56 -10.97
CA ALA A 52 -8.21 -4.31 -11.67
C ALA A 52 -7.34 -3.31 -10.90
N VAL A 53 -7.95 -2.28 -10.28
CA VAL A 53 -7.19 -1.35 -9.43
C VAL A 53 -6.68 -2.06 -8.17
N SER A 54 -7.46 -2.98 -7.60
CA SER A 54 -7.03 -3.78 -6.44
C SER A 54 -5.83 -4.68 -6.77
N GLU A 55 -5.83 -5.32 -7.94
CA GLU A 55 -4.70 -6.11 -8.44
C GLU A 55 -3.46 -5.23 -8.66
N LEU A 56 -3.64 -4.09 -9.34
CA LEU A 56 -2.59 -3.11 -9.57
C LEU A 56 -1.98 -2.60 -8.26
N LEU A 57 -2.79 -2.31 -7.24
CA LEU A 57 -2.31 -1.90 -5.92
C LEU A 57 -1.39 -2.97 -5.32
N GLY A 58 -1.81 -4.23 -5.35
CA GLY A 58 -1.00 -5.34 -4.83
C GLY A 58 0.30 -5.56 -5.60
N GLU A 59 0.29 -5.41 -6.93
CA GLU A 59 1.50 -5.46 -7.73
C GLU A 59 2.45 -4.29 -7.45
N PHE A 60 1.90 -3.08 -7.35
CA PHE A 60 2.65 -1.87 -7.08
C PHE A 60 3.30 -1.90 -5.69
N GLU A 61 2.55 -2.24 -4.64
CA GLU A 61 3.10 -2.42 -3.29
C GLU A 61 4.24 -3.45 -3.31
N ARG A 62 4.04 -4.65 -3.88
CA ARG A 62 5.10 -5.67 -3.96
C ARG A 62 6.34 -5.21 -4.74
N ALA A 63 6.16 -4.40 -5.79
CA ALA A 63 7.28 -3.86 -6.56
C ALA A 63 8.11 -2.86 -5.73
N VAL A 64 7.45 -2.00 -4.95
CA VAL A 64 8.10 -1.06 -4.03
C VAL A 64 8.92 -1.83 -2.98
N TYR A 65 8.33 -2.82 -2.32
CA TYR A 65 9.01 -3.59 -1.27
C TYR A 65 10.19 -4.40 -1.82
N ARG A 66 10.05 -5.05 -2.98
CA ARG A 66 11.20 -5.71 -3.65
C ARG A 66 12.33 -4.74 -3.98
N HIS A 67 12.02 -3.50 -4.35
CA HIS A 67 13.03 -2.52 -4.69
C HIS A 67 13.82 -2.10 -3.45
N ILE A 68 13.15 -1.78 -2.34
CA ILE A 68 13.83 -1.35 -1.11
C ILE A 68 14.58 -2.51 -0.44
N ASP A 69 14.07 -3.75 -0.51
CA ASP A 69 14.80 -4.94 -0.06
C ASP A 69 16.12 -5.15 -0.83
N GLY A 70 16.11 -4.82 -2.12
CA GLY A 70 17.29 -4.92 -2.99
C GLY A 70 18.26 -3.73 -2.87
N VAL A 71 17.81 -2.60 -2.32
CA VAL A 71 18.62 -1.39 -2.09
C VAL A 71 19.21 -1.36 -0.68
N SER A 72 18.57 -2.03 0.29
CA SER A 72 18.89 -1.97 1.72
C SER A 72 19.42 -3.29 2.32
N ARG A 73 20.28 -4.01 1.59
CA ARG A 73 21.12 -5.08 2.17
C ARG A 73 22.54 -5.06 1.65
#